data_AF-A0A7R9QKT6-F1
#
_entry.id   AF-A0A7R9QKT6-F1
#
_cell.length_a   1.000
_cell.length_b   1.000
_cell.length_c   1.000
_cell.angle_alpha   90.00
_cell.angle_beta   90.00
_cell.angle_gamma   90.00
#
_symmetry.space_group_name_H-M   'P 1'
#
loop_
_entity.id
_entity.type
_entity.pdbx_description
1 polymer ?
#
loop_
_entity_poly.entity_id
_entity_poly.type
_entity_poly.pdbx_seq_one_letter_code
_entity_poly.pdbx_strand_id
1 'polypeptide(L)'
;DKPVDWLLEHLIQTKLCRFDRDLKDCKRQKELVWLHHKPSLFQHIGTHSSLKGKVQKLRDRAFGKLSLYYSHKDNPMAVVSTTLKPYKSHTIEGCYFGETYFWGMTPKTGDNITFTFNPPIPLERYFIRTGNSEHPEDKLTDGSVEILPLNRVTRIPSH
;
A
#
# COMPACT_ATOMS: atom_id res chain seq x y z
N ASP A 1 -32.76 -9.72 -20.46
CA ASP A 1 -32.33 -9.62 -19.05
C ASP A 1 -31.40 -8.46 -18.82
N LYS A 2 -31.67 -7.65 -17.78
CA LYS A 2 -30.76 -6.60 -17.33
C LYS A 2 -29.80 -7.21 -16.31
N PRO A 3 -28.49 -6.94 -16.38
CA PRO A 3 -27.56 -7.41 -15.37
C PRO A 3 -27.92 -6.82 -13.99
N VAL A 4 -27.58 -7.54 -12.92
CA VAL A 4 -27.81 -7.12 -11.52
C VAL A 4 -27.30 -5.71 -11.25
N ASP A 5 -26.18 -5.32 -11.86
CA ASP A 5 -25.56 -4.01 -11.69
C ASP A 5 -26.50 -2.86 -12.08
N TRP A 6 -27.32 -3.06 -13.11
CA TRP A 6 -28.29 -2.04 -13.55
C TRP A 6 -29.46 -1.89 -12.58
N LEU A 7 -29.85 -2.98 -11.92
CA LEU A 7 -30.88 -2.95 -10.87
C LEU A 7 -30.36 -2.19 -9.65
N LEU A 8 -29.12 -2.47 -9.24
CA LEU A 8 -28.46 -1.79 -8.14
C LEU A 8 -28.26 -0.29 -8.44
N GLU A 9 -27.86 0.04 -9.67
CA GLU A 9 -27.73 1.42 -10.13
C GLU A 9 -29.04 2.18 -10.08
N HIS A 10 -30.13 1.59 -10.58
CA HIS A 10 -31.45 2.21 -10.51
C HIS A 10 -31.90 2.39 -9.06
N LEU A 11 -31.71 1.38 -8.21
CA LEU A 11 -32.06 1.47 -6.80
C LEU A 11 -31.34 2.64 -6.11
N ILE A 12 -30.02 2.73 -6.30
CA ILE A 12 -29.20 3.78 -5.70
C ILE A 12 -29.59 5.15 -6.26
N GLN A 13 -29.82 5.25 -7.58
CA GLN A 13 -30.27 6.49 -8.21
C GLN A 13 -31.61 6.96 -7.67
N THR A 14 -32.62 6.09 -7.55
CA THR A 14 -33.93 6.45 -7.02
C THR A 14 -33.87 6.82 -5.54
N LYS A 15 -32.95 6.23 -4.77
CA LYS A 15 -32.79 6.52 -3.33
C LYS A 15 -32.03 7.80 -3.04
N LEU A 16 -31.04 8.17 -3.85
CA LEU A 16 -30.11 9.27 -3.54
C LEU A 16 -30.26 10.50 -4.42
N CYS A 17 -30.62 10.31 -5.70
CA CYS A 17 -30.67 11.43 -6.62
C CYS A 17 -31.99 12.18 -6.49
N ARG A 18 -31.92 13.39 -5.94
CA ARG A 18 -33.07 14.28 -5.83
C ARG A 18 -33.26 15.10 -7.11
N PHE A 19 -34.51 15.36 -7.47
CA PHE A 19 -34.87 16.12 -8.69
C PHE A 19 -34.55 17.63 -8.60
N ASP A 20 -34.35 18.16 -7.39
CA ASP A 20 -34.02 19.57 -7.14
C ASP A 20 -32.50 19.84 -7.19
N ARG A 21 -31.68 18.83 -7.46
CA ARG A 21 -30.21 18.92 -7.51
C ARG A 21 -29.70 18.61 -8.91
N ASP A 22 -28.48 19.07 -9.18
CA ASP A 22 -27.83 18.83 -10.46
C ASP A 22 -27.32 17.39 -10.60
N LEU A 23 -27.04 17.00 -11.84
CA LEU A 23 -26.54 15.66 -12.16
C LEU A 23 -25.16 15.37 -11.52
N LYS A 24 -24.37 16.41 -11.21
CA LYS A 24 -23.06 16.25 -10.57
C LYS A 24 -23.20 15.86 -9.10
N ASP A 25 -24.13 16.46 -8.37
CA ASP A 25 -24.40 16.08 -6.98
C ASP A 25 -24.93 14.64 -6.90
N CYS A 26 -25.88 14.27 -7.77
CA CYS A 26 -26.36 12.90 -7.89
C CYS A 26 -25.20 11.90 -8.14
N LYS A 27 -24.29 12.22 -9.07
CA LYS A 27 -23.12 11.38 -9.34
C LYS A 27 -22.20 11.25 -8.13
N ARG A 28 -21.90 12.36 -7.44
CA ARG A 28 -21.07 12.38 -6.23
C ARG A 28 -21.68 11.54 -5.11
N GLN A 29 -22.99 11.64 -4.89
CA GLN A 29 -23.68 10.85 -3.87
C GLN A 29 -23.71 9.36 -4.22
N LYS A 30 -23.92 9.01 -5.49
CA LYS A 30 -23.81 7.62 -5.96
C LYS A 30 -22.40 7.07 -5.69
N GLU A 31 -21.35 7.83 -5.99
CA GLU A 31 -19.96 7.39 -5.76
C GLU A 31 -19.61 7.13 -4.29
N LEU A 32 -20.23 7.86 -3.35
CA LEU A 32 -19.99 7.68 -1.91
C LEU A 32 -20.56 6.37 -1.35
N VAL A 33 -21.67 5.88 -1.92
CA VAL A 33 -22.31 4.64 -1.45
C VAL A 33 -21.95 3.43 -2.30
N TRP A 34 -21.42 3.66 -3.51
CA TRP A 34 -21.15 2.56 -4.42
C TRP A 34 -19.91 1.80 -3.97
N LEU A 35 -20.14 0.59 -3.47
CA LEU A 35 -19.08 -0.33 -3.08
C LEU A 35 -18.31 -0.81 -4.31
N HIS A 36 -17.12 -0.27 -4.52
CA HIS A 36 -16.15 -0.77 -5.50
C HIS A 36 -14.91 -1.28 -4.77
N HIS A 37 -14.52 -2.52 -5.05
CA HIS A 37 -13.21 -3.03 -4.65
C HIS A 37 -12.15 -2.64 -5.70
N LYS A 38 -11.02 -2.07 -5.26
CA LYS A 38 -9.87 -1.76 -6.13
C LYS A 38 -8.61 -2.45 -5.56
N PRO A 39 -7.85 -3.22 -6.36
CA PRO A 39 -8.10 -3.60 -7.76
C PRO A 39 -9.31 -4.52 -7.93
N SER A 40 -9.86 -4.61 -9.13
CA SER A 40 -10.94 -5.57 -9.43
C SER A 40 -10.48 -7.00 -9.14
N LEU A 41 -11.30 -7.77 -8.42
CA LEU A 41 -10.97 -9.14 -8.00
C LEU A 41 -11.12 -10.16 -9.14
N PHE A 42 -12.06 -9.89 -10.05
CA PHE A 42 -12.36 -10.76 -11.17
C PHE A 42 -12.27 -9.95 -12.46
N GLN A 43 -11.66 -10.55 -13.48
CA GLN A 43 -11.72 -10.10 -14.85
C GLN A 43 -12.14 -11.31 -15.67
N HIS A 44 -13.14 -11.12 -16.51
CA HIS A 44 -13.50 -12.14 -17.47
C HIS A 44 -12.35 -12.32 -18.47
N ILE A 45 -11.80 -13.53 -18.53
CA ILE A 45 -10.72 -13.91 -19.44
C ILE A 45 -11.36 -14.73 -20.56
N GLY A 46 -11.33 -14.20 -21.79
CA GLY A 46 -11.87 -14.85 -22.98
C GLY A 46 -12.24 -13.85 -24.07
N THR A 47 -11.59 -13.95 -25.23
CA THR A 47 -11.89 -13.12 -26.41
C THR A 47 -13.14 -13.58 -27.15
N HIS A 48 -13.57 -14.82 -26.92
CA HIS A 48 -14.77 -15.41 -27.51
C HIS A 48 -15.90 -15.45 -26.50
N SER A 49 -16.90 -14.59 -26.69
CA SER A 49 -18.18 -14.72 -26.02
C SER A 49 -18.92 -15.98 -26.51
N SER A 50 -19.74 -16.58 -25.66
CA SER A 50 -20.72 -17.61 -26.05
C SER A 50 -21.78 -17.07 -27.04
N LEU A 51 -21.88 -15.75 -27.21
CA LEU A 51 -22.67 -15.09 -28.25
C LEU A 51 -21.82 -14.90 -29.52
N LYS A 52 -22.29 -15.46 -30.65
CA LYS A 52 -21.66 -15.37 -31.97
C LYS A 52 -21.26 -13.92 -32.30
N GLY A 53 -19.97 -13.71 -32.58
CA GLY A 53 -19.44 -12.45 -33.12
C GLY A 53 -19.06 -11.37 -32.11
N LYS A 54 -19.27 -11.58 -30.80
CA LYS A 54 -18.92 -10.57 -29.79
C LYS A 54 -17.52 -10.78 -29.22
N VAL A 55 -16.55 -10.06 -29.76
CA VAL A 55 -15.18 -10.02 -29.24
C VAL A 55 -15.11 -9.05 -28.07
N GLN A 56 -14.81 -9.55 -26.87
CA GLN A 56 -14.68 -8.71 -25.68
C GLN A 56 -13.24 -8.22 -25.52
N LYS A 57 -12.99 -6.94 -25.82
CA LYS A 57 -11.66 -6.30 -25.71
C LYS A 57 -11.49 -5.46 -24.43
N LEU A 58 -12.52 -5.35 -23.60
CA LEU A 58 -12.51 -4.53 -22.39
C LEU A 58 -11.80 -5.27 -21.26
N ARG A 59 -10.58 -4.80 -20.93
CA ARG A 59 -9.83 -5.17 -19.74
C ARG A 59 -9.83 -4.00 -18.78
N ASP A 60 -10.13 -4.26 -17.51
CA ASP A 60 -9.98 -3.26 -16.47
C ASP A 60 -8.48 -2.94 -16.28
N ARG A 61 -8.14 -1.65 -16.38
CA ARG A 61 -6.78 -1.13 -16.21
C ARG A 61 -6.19 -1.37 -14.82
N ALA A 62 -7.04 -1.63 -13.83
CA ALA A 62 -6.64 -1.92 -12.46
C ALA A 62 -6.60 -3.44 -12.16
N PHE A 63 -7.10 -4.31 -13.03
CA PHE A 63 -7.11 -5.74 -12.78
C PHE A 63 -5.71 -6.34 -12.71
N GLY A 64 -5.42 -7.07 -11.63
CA GLY A 64 -4.11 -7.69 -11.37
C GLY A 64 -3.02 -6.72 -10.90
N LYS A 65 -3.31 -5.42 -10.73
CA LYS A 65 -2.37 -4.48 -10.11
C LYS A 65 -2.33 -4.73 -8.60
N LEU A 66 -1.24 -5.33 -8.12
CA LEU A 66 -1.00 -5.49 -6.69
C LEU A 66 -0.71 -4.12 -6.06
N SER A 67 -1.12 -3.94 -4.79
CA SER A 67 -0.71 -2.75 -4.03
C SER A 67 0.80 -2.84 -3.79
N LEU A 68 1.57 -2.00 -4.49
CA LEU A 68 3.03 -1.97 -4.39
C LEU A 68 3.51 -1.26 -3.12
N TYR A 69 2.61 -0.52 -2.49
CA TYR A 69 2.86 0.30 -1.31
C TYR A 69 1.80 0.01 -0.25
N TYR A 70 2.25 -0.11 1.00
CA TYR A 70 1.37 -0.11 2.15
C TYR A 70 1.94 0.87 3.17
N SER A 71 1.15 1.91 3.44
CA SER A 71 1.49 2.95 4.40
C SER A 71 1.56 2.38 5.82
N HIS A 72 2.62 2.75 6.54
CA HIS A 72 2.77 2.47 7.95
C HIS A 72 1.96 3.49 8.75
N LYS A 73 0.97 3.03 9.53
CA LYS A 73 0.06 3.90 10.28
C LYS A 73 0.36 3.95 11.78
N ASP A 74 0.94 2.87 12.30
CA ASP A 74 1.04 2.62 13.74
C ASP A 74 2.50 2.62 14.24
N ASN A 75 3.42 3.19 13.45
CA ASN A 75 4.81 3.32 13.87
C ASN A 75 4.92 4.35 15.01
N PRO A 76 5.66 4.06 16.10
CA PRO A 76 5.86 5.01 17.19
C PRO A 76 6.67 6.23 16.72
N MET A 77 6.55 7.37 17.38
CA MET A 77 7.34 8.56 17.02
C MET A 77 8.84 8.28 17.11
N ALA A 78 9.59 8.60 16.06
CA ALA A 78 11.03 8.45 16.00
C ALA A 78 11.66 9.53 15.11
N VAL A 79 12.90 9.91 15.42
CA VAL A 79 13.76 10.62 14.47
C VAL A 79 14.43 9.56 13.60
N VAL A 80 14.18 9.60 12.29
CA VAL A 80 14.64 8.59 11.35
C VAL A 80 15.69 9.17 10.44
N SER A 81 16.82 8.49 10.32
CA SER A 81 17.91 8.89 9.44
C SER A 81 18.48 7.70 8.70
N THR A 82 19.15 7.98 7.59
CA THR A 82 19.84 6.96 6.80
C THR A 82 21.06 7.56 6.15
N THR A 83 22.08 6.74 5.97
CA THR A 83 23.26 7.06 5.15
C THR A 83 23.03 6.70 3.68
N LEU A 84 22.02 5.88 3.37
CA LEU A 84 21.67 5.53 2.00
C LEU A 84 21.07 6.74 1.28
N LYS A 85 21.59 7.03 0.08
CA LYS A 85 21.07 8.11 -0.75
C LYS A 85 19.68 7.75 -1.28
N PRO A 86 18.63 8.54 -1.00
CA PRO A 86 17.30 8.29 -1.54
C PRO A 86 17.28 8.54 -3.05
N TYR A 87 16.48 7.74 -3.74
CA TYR A 87 16.14 7.91 -5.14
C TYR A 87 14.86 8.75 -5.25
N LYS A 88 14.96 9.88 -5.96
CA LYS A 88 13.86 10.87 -6.10
C LYS A 88 13.35 11.32 -4.71
N SER A 89 12.04 11.34 -4.53
CA SER A 89 11.35 11.78 -3.31
C SER A 89 10.99 10.64 -2.35
N HIS A 90 11.55 9.43 -2.54
CA HIS A 90 11.24 8.24 -1.75
C HIS A 90 12.17 8.12 -0.54
N THR A 91 11.95 8.96 0.46
CA THR A 91 12.81 9.10 1.65
C THR A 91 12.48 8.08 2.74
N ILE A 92 13.45 7.82 3.64
CA ILE A 92 13.26 6.88 4.75
C ILE A 92 12.25 7.41 5.78
N GLU A 93 12.22 8.73 5.98
CA GLU A 93 11.27 9.41 6.85
C GLU A 93 9.84 9.25 6.33
N GLY A 94 9.63 9.52 5.03
CA GLY A 94 8.34 9.32 4.40
C GLY A 94 7.90 7.84 4.41
N CYS A 95 8.84 6.90 4.33
CA CYS A 95 8.58 5.47 4.56
C CYS A 95 8.08 5.19 5.97
N TYR A 96 8.74 5.74 6.98
CA TYR A 96 8.43 5.48 8.38
C TYR A 96 7.09 6.06 8.80
N PHE A 97 6.75 7.28 8.34
CA PHE A 97 5.48 7.95 8.66
C PHE A 97 4.34 7.61 7.69
N GLY A 98 4.57 6.71 6.73
CA GLY A 98 3.53 6.24 5.84
C GLY A 98 3.08 7.26 4.79
N GLU A 99 3.92 8.24 4.46
CA GLU A 99 3.71 9.20 3.36
C GLU A 99 4.10 8.60 2.00
N THR A 100 5.18 7.82 1.96
CA THR A 100 5.68 7.13 0.77
C THR A 100 6.43 5.85 1.16
N TYR A 101 7.15 5.22 0.23
CA TYR A 101 8.10 4.14 0.50
C TYR A 101 9.54 4.68 0.43
N PHE A 102 10.49 3.92 0.98
CA PHE A 102 11.91 4.20 0.77
C PHE A 102 12.40 3.50 -0.50
N TRP A 103 13.06 4.24 -1.38
CA TRP A 103 13.79 3.67 -2.51
C TRP A 103 15.17 4.29 -2.54
N GLY A 104 16.19 3.53 -2.16
CA GLY A 104 17.56 4.00 -2.05
C GLY A 104 18.47 3.41 -3.11
N MET A 105 19.67 3.96 -3.22
CA MET A 105 20.76 3.32 -3.96
C MET A 105 21.18 2.00 -3.29
N THR A 106 21.87 1.13 -4.04
CA THR A 106 22.41 -0.13 -3.51
C THR A 106 23.24 0.09 -2.24
N PRO A 107 22.92 -0.58 -1.13
CA PRO A 107 23.66 -0.44 0.12
C PRO A 107 25.13 -0.83 -0.04
N LYS A 108 26.01 -0.11 0.65
CA LYS A 108 27.43 -0.44 0.80
C LYS A 108 27.70 -0.88 2.23
N THR A 109 28.81 -1.58 2.45
CA THR A 109 29.27 -1.93 3.79
C THR A 109 29.41 -0.67 4.64
N GLY A 110 28.74 -0.66 5.80
CA GLY A 110 28.72 0.49 6.73
C GLY A 110 27.52 1.44 6.55
N ASP A 111 26.74 1.30 5.47
CA ASP A 111 25.48 2.02 5.36
C ASP A 111 24.48 1.52 6.42
N ASN A 112 23.62 2.43 6.87
CA ASN A 112 22.68 2.19 7.95
C ASN A 112 21.37 2.98 7.77
N ILE A 113 20.36 2.49 8.46
CA ILE A 113 19.11 3.20 8.73
C ILE A 113 18.96 3.21 10.24
N THR A 114 18.82 4.40 10.82
CA THR A 114 18.77 4.60 12.27
C THR A 114 17.42 5.17 12.67
N PHE A 115 16.78 4.52 13.63
CA PHE A 115 15.55 4.98 14.25
C PHE A 115 15.86 5.38 15.70
N THR A 116 15.68 6.66 16.03
CA THR A 116 15.95 7.17 17.38
C THR A 116 14.63 7.49 18.07
N PHE A 117 14.33 6.73 19.12
CA PHE A 117 13.15 6.94 19.95
C PHE A 117 13.49 7.84 21.13
N ASN A 118 12.78 8.96 21.28
CA ASN A 118 12.95 9.87 22.41
C ASN A 118 11.56 10.28 22.96
N PRO A 119 11.16 9.80 24.14
CA PRO A 119 11.92 8.92 25.05
C PRO A 119 12.08 7.48 24.51
N PRO A 120 13.01 6.67 25.07
CA PRO A 120 13.13 5.25 24.74
C PRO A 120 11.81 4.50 24.93
N ILE A 121 11.51 3.56 24.03
CA ILE A 121 10.27 2.79 24.04
C ILE A 121 10.52 1.31 24.32
N PRO A 122 9.57 0.58 24.93
CA PRO A 122 9.60 -0.88 24.94
C PRO A 122 9.43 -1.39 23.50
N LEU A 123 10.37 -2.23 23.06
CA LEU A 123 10.37 -2.82 21.71
C LEU A 123 10.20 -4.34 21.82
N GLU A 124 9.01 -4.83 21.47
CA GLU A 124 8.70 -6.28 21.49
C GLU A 124 8.97 -6.95 20.14
N ARG A 125 8.65 -6.25 19.04
CA ARG A 125 8.77 -6.77 17.68
C ARG A 125 9.07 -5.64 16.71
N TYR A 126 9.86 -5.94 15.70
CA TYR A 126 10.02 -5.12 14.51
C TYR A 126 9.68 -5.95 13.27
N PHE A 127 9.30 -5.28 12.19
CA PHE A 127 9.04 -5.90 10.90
C PHE A 127 9.61 -5.01 9.79
N ILE A 128 10.50 -5.58 8.99
CA ILE A 128 11.11 -4.91 7.84
C ILE A 128 10.63 -5.65 6.60
N ARG A 129 10.06 -4.92 5.65
CA ARG A 129 9.62 -5.46 4.36
C ARG A 129 10.32 -4.72 3.24
N THR A 130 10.97 -5.45 2.35
CA THR A 130 11.72 -4.90 1.22
C THR A 130 11.32 -5.58 -0.09
N GLY A 131 11.57 -4.89 -1.20
CA GLY A 131 11.15 -5.28 -2.54
C GLY A 131 9.65 -5.16 -2.79
N ASN A 132 9.28 -5.24 -4.07
CA ASN A 132 7.90 -5.35 -4.52
C ASN A 132 7.81 -6.23 -5.77
N SER A 133 6.60 -6.49 -6.27
CA SER A 133 6.38 -7.35 -7.43
C SER A 133 6.84 -6.75 -8.77
N GLU A 134 7.00 -5.42 -8.86
CA GLU A 134 7.50 -4.74 -10.06
C GLU A 134 9.04 -4.65 -10.09
N HIS A 135 9.68 -4.68 -8.92
CA HIS A 135 11.11 -4.59 -8.72
C HIS A 135 11.58 -5.74 -7.80
N PRO A 136 11.56 -6.99 -8.30
CA PRO A 136 11.85 -8.17 -7.48
C PRO A 136 13.29 -8.23 -6.97
N GLU A 137 14.22 -7.57 -7.67
CA GLU A 137 15.64 -7.48 -7.35
C GLU A 137 15.96 -6.38 -6.32
N ASP A 138 15.03 -5.44 -6.08
CA ASP A 138 15.22 -4.33 -5.12
C ASP A 138 14.90 -4.81 -3.69
N LYS A 139 15.51 -5.92 -3.28
CA LYS A 139 15.35 -6.54 -1.96
C LYS A 139 16.64 -6.45 -1.17
N LEU A 140 16.51 -6.15 0.13
CA LEU A 140 17.60 -6.35 1.06
C LEU A 140 17.70 -7.84 1.37
N THR A 141 18.79 -8.45 0.94
CA THR A 141 19.06 -9.89 1.12
C THR A 141 19.91 -10.19 2.35
N ASP A 142 20.69 -9.22 2.81
CA ASP A 142 21.60 -9.34 3.95
C ASP A 142 21.64 -8.03 4.75
N GLY A 143 21.88 -8.14 6.05
CA GLY A 143 21.95 -7.03 6.99
C GLY A 143 21.84 -7.48 8.45
N SER A 144 22.40 -6.68 9.34
CA SER A 144 22.22 -6.83 10.79
C SER A 144 21.18 -5.85 11.32
N VAL A 145 20.48 -6.24 12.38
CA VAL A 145 19.66 -5.35 13.18
C VAL A 145 20.27 -5.25 14.56
N GLU A 146 20.60 -4.03 14.96
CA GLU A 146 21.19 -3.72 16.26
C GLU A 146 20.20 -2.88 17.08
N ILE A 147 20.15 -3.15 18.38
CA ILE A 147 19.26 -2.47 19.32
C ILE A 147 20.12 -1.92 20.44
N LEU A 148 19.95 -0.63 20.74
CA LEU A 148 20.56 0.03 21.89
C LEU A 148 19.56 0.06 23.06
N PRO A 149 19.68 -0.85 24.04
CA PRO A 149 18.78 -0.86 25.20
C PRO A 149 19.10 0.29 26.16
N LEU A 150 18.08 0.79 26.86
CA LEU A 150 18.23 1.80 27.90
C LEU A 150 19.15 1.32 29.04
N ASN A 151 18.98 0.07 29.45
CA ASN A 151 19.84 -0.59 30.41
C ASN A 151 20.85 -1.46 29.67
N ARG A 152 22.14 -1.31 29.94
CA ARG A 152 23.15 -2.23 29.42
C ARG A 152 22.83 -3.63 29.93
N VAL A 153 22.55 -4.56 29.02
CA VAL A 153 22.45 -5.98 29.36
C VAL A 153 23.85 -6.41 29.82
N THR A 154 24.05 -6.53 31.13
CA THR A 154 25.21 -7.24 31.66
C THR A 154 25.05 -8.70 31.23
N ARG A 155 25.89 -9.15 30.29
CA ARG A 155 25.99 -10.57 29.96
C ARG A 155 26.39 -11.30 31.24
N ILE A 156 25.45 -12.01 31.87
CA ILE A 156 25.78 -12.98 32.91
C ILE A 156 26.47 -14.14 32.16
N PRO A 157 27.74 -14.46 32.45
CA PRO A 157 28.37 -15.63 31.87
C PRO A 157 27.59 -16.87 32.35
N SER A 158 27.15 -17.69 31.41
CA SER A 158 26.66 -19.04 31.71
C SER A 158 27.85 -19.87 32.22
N HIS A 159 27.79 -20.29 33.48
CA HIS A 159 28.66 -21.32 34.05
C HIS A 159 28.29 -22.70 33.50
#